data_AF-A0A7V8YQW0-F1
#
_entry.id   AF-A0A7V8YQW0-F1
#
_cell.length_a   1.000
_cell.length_b   1.000
_cell.length_c   1.000
_cell.angle_alpha   90.00
_cell.angle_beta   90.00
_cell.angle_gamma   90.00
#
_symmetry.space_group_name_H-M   'P 1'
#
loop_
_entity.id
_entity.type
_entity.pdbx_description
1 polymer ?
#
loop_
_entity_poly.entity_id
_entity_poly.type
_entity_poly.pdbx_seq_one_letter_code
_entity_poly.pdbx_strand_id
1 'polypeptide(L)'
;SEAARTSGERLDALRSERAGLEEELAGVREKASRAEIQDAETRMRLEAAVDKLRADFDSEPAAALDAVQPEVPEGTTLAGRARELERELRIMGPINPLALQEFDALEERHGFLQQQLDDVKASRRDLARVIRAVDREIVTVFQSAFADVSERFSELFQTLFPGGAGRLSLTDPDDLLNTGIEIEARPSGKHVRRLSLLSGGERSLTALAYLFAVFRARPSPFYLLDEVEAALDDVNLHRFLDLLHEFREEAQLLVVTHQKRTMEAANVLYGVSMPPGGSSKVVSERISDELVSS
;
A
#
# COMPACT_ATOMS: atom_id res chain seq x y z
N SER A 1 -49.62 -78.43 -104.22
CA SER A 1 -49.39 -79.64 -103.41
C SER A 1 -48.19 -79.38 -102.51
N GLU A 2 -48.33 -79.62 -101.20
CA GLU A 2 -47.28 -79.70 -100.15
C GLU A 2 -46.25 -78.55 -100.00
N ALA A 3 -45.55 -78.15 -101.07
CA ALA A 3 -44.46 -77.17 -101.06
C ALA A 3 -44.84 -75.74 -100.62
N ALA A 4 -46.07 -75.30 -100.89
CA ALA A 4 -46.55 -73.97 -100.45
C ALA A 4 -46.90 -73.95 -98.95
N ARG A 5 -47.32 -75.10 -98.40
CA ARG A 5 -47.68 -75.24 -96.99
C ARG A 5 -46.44 -75.39 -96.11
N THR A 6 -45.46 -76.18 -96.56
CA THR A 6 -44.13 -76.27 -95.92
C THR A 6 -43.37 -74.95 -95.97
N SER A 7 -43.54 -74.15 -97.03
CA SER A 7 -42.95 -72.81 -97.12
C SER A 7 -43.60 -71.83 -96.15
N GLY A 8 -44.93 -71.90 -95.96
CA GLY A 8 -45.66 -71.08 -94.96
C GLY A 8 -45.28 -71.44 -93.52
N GLU A 9 -45.26 -72.74 -93.18
CA GLU A 9 -44.85 -73.24 -91.86
C GLU A 9 -43.40 -72.85 -91.54
N ARG A 10 -42.50 -72.84 -92.55
CA ARG A 10 -41.11 -72.38 -92.38
C ARG A 10 -40.99 -70.86 -92.23
N LEU A 11 -41.86 -70.09 -92.87
CA LEU A 11 -41.93 -68.64 -92.75
C LEU A 11 -42.43 -68.22 -91.36
N ASP A 12 -43.41 -68.94 -90.82
CA ASP A 12 -43.93 -68.68 -89.47
C ASP A 12 -42.94 -69.13 -88.38
N ALA A 13 -42.20 -70.22 -88.58
CA ALA A 13 -41.09 -70.60 -87.72
C ALA A 13 -39.98 -69.53 -87.68
N LEU A 14 -39.56 -69.02 -88.85
CA LEU A 14 -38.57 -67.95 -88.94
C LEU A 14 -39.08 -66.63 -88.33
N ARG A 15 -40.38 -66.34 -88.42
CA ARG A 15 -40.99 -65.17 -87.76
C ARG A 15 -41.00 -65.31 -86.24
N SER A 16 -41.31 -66.50 -85.73
CA SER A 16 -41.25 -66.79 -84.29
C SER A 16 -39.83 -66.73 -83.76
N GLU A 17 -38.85 -67.23 -84.51
CA GLU A 17 -37.43 -67.14 -84.19
C GLU A 17 -36.95 -65.68 -84.20
N ARG A 18 -37.35 -64.89 -85.21
CA ARG A 18 -37.05 -63.45 -85.27
C ARG A 18 -37.65 -62.70 -84.08
N ALA A 19 -38.90 -62.99 -83.72
CA ALA A 19 -39.56 -62.37 -82.57
C ALA A 19 -38.85 -62.71 -81.24
N GLY A 20 -38.44 -63.97 -81.05
CA GLY A 20 -37.66 -64.38 -79.88
C GLY A 20 -36.29 -63.68 -79.81
N LEU A 21 -35.58 -63.59 -80.94
CA LEU A 21 -34.31 -62.86 -81.03
C LEU A 21 -34.48 -61.35 -80.82
N GLU A 22 -35.59 -60.75 -81.29
CA GLU A 22 -35.92 -59.34 -81.04
C GLU A 22 -36.19 -59.06 -79.55
N GLU A 23 -36.88 -59.98 -78.86
CA GLU A 23 -37.14 -59.90 -77.41
C GLU A 23 -35.85 -60.09 -76.59
N GLU A 24 -35.00 -61.04 -76.94
CA GLU A 24 -33.67 -61.22 -76.33
C GLU A 24 -32.79 -59.98 -76.55
N LEU A 25 -32.77 -59.43 -77.77
CA LEU A 25 -32.01 -58.22 -78.09
C LEU A 25 -32.51 -57.01 -77.29
N ALA A 26 -33.83 -56.88 -77.11
CA ALA A 26 -34.42 -55.84 -76.27
C ALA A 26 -33.99 -56.00 -74.80
N GLY A 27 -34.03 -57.21 -74.25
CA GLY A 27 -33.60 -57.50 -72.88
C GLY A 27 -32.10 -57.25 -72.66
N VAL A 28 -31.25 -57.58 -73.63
CA VAL A 28 -29.80 -57.28 -73.58
C VAL A 28 -29.55 -55.77 -73.65
N ARG A 29 -30.26 -55.03 -74.50
CA ARG A 29 -30.14 -53.56 -74.59
C ARG A 29 -30.56 -52.86 -73.30
N GLU A 30 -31.62 -53.32 -72.65
CA GLU A 30 -32.04 -52.75 -71.36
C GLU A 30 -30.98 -52.98 -70.28
N LYS A 31 -30.40 -54.18 -70.21
CA LYS A 31 -29.29 -54.49 -69.29
C LYS A 31 -28.06 -53.63 -69.57
N ALA A 32 -27.70 -53.43 -70.84
CA ALA A 32 -26.58 -52.57 -71.22
C ALA A 32 -26.83 -51.11 -70.81
N SER A 33 -28.03 -50.59 -71.09
CA SER A 33 -28.41 -49.23 -70.69
C SER A 33 -28.37 -49.03 -69.17
N ARG A 34 -28.85 -50.01 -68.38
CA ARG A 34 -28.75 -49.98 -66.92
C ARG A 34 -27.29 -49.98 -66.45
N ALA A 35 -26.43 -50.79 -67.08
CA ALA A 35 -25.01 -50.85 -66.72
C ALA A 35 -24.28 -49.54 -67.06
N GLU A 36 -24.59 -48.91 -68.18
CA GLU A 36 -24.03 -47.60 -68.57
C GLU A 36 -24.41 -46.50 -67.57
N ILE A 37 -25.68 -46.46 -67.14
CA ILE A 37 -26.12 -45.51 -66.10
C ILE A 37 -25.36 -45.77 -64.79
N GLN A 38 -25.20 -47.03 -64.40
CA GLN A 38 -24.51 -47.39 -63.17
C GLN A 38 -22.99 -47.07 -63.22
N ASP A 39 -22.35 -47.23 -64.38
CA ASP A 39 -20.95 -46.81 -64.58
C ASP A 39 -20.83 -45.28 -64.47
N ALA A 40 -21.72 -44.54 -65.13
CA ALA A 40 -21.74 -43.09 -65.05
C ALA A 40 -21.94 -42.58 -63.61
N GLU A 41 -22.89 -43.14 -62.86
CA GLU A 41 -23.10 -42.80 -61.45
C GLU A 41 -21.86 -43.09 -60.59
N THR A 42 -21.23 -44.25 -60.80
CA THR A 42 -20.04 -44.65 -60.03
C THR A 42 -18.86 -43.73 -60.34
N ARG A 43 -18.69 -43.34 -61.61
CA ARG A 43 -17.65 -42.41 -62.04
C ARG A 43 -17.84 -41.03 -61.42
N MET A 44 -19.06 -40.51 -61.41
CA MET A 44 -19.38 -39.22 -60.77
C MET A 44 -19.12 -39.26 -59.26
N ARG A 45 -19.47 -40.36 -58.58
CA ARG A 45 -19.18 -40.52 -57.14
C ARG A 45 -17.69 -40.57 -56.86
N LEU A 46 -16.92 -41.24 -57.72
CA LEU A 46 -15.46 -41.29 -57.60
C LEU A 46 -14.86 -39.89 -57.76
N GLU A 47 -15.25 -39.18 -58.80
CA GLU A 47 -14.78 -37.80 -59.06
C GLU A 47 -15.10 -36.88 -57.88
N ALA A 48 -16.34 -36.90 -57.38
CA ALA A 48 -16.73 -36.13 -56.20
C ALA A 48 -15.92 -36.49 -54.94
N ALA A 49 -15.57 -37.77 -54.76
CA ALA A 49 -14.73 -38.21 -53.64
C ALA A 49 -13.28 -37.73 -53.78
N VAL A 50 -12.73 -37.74 -55.00
CA VAL A 50 -11.39 -37.24 -55.29
C VAL A 50 -11.30 -35.73 -55.11
N ASP A 51 -12.29 -34.99 -55.61
CA ASP A 51 -12.33 -33.53 -55.46
C ASP A 51 -12.45 -33.12 -53.99
N LYS A 52 -13.26 -33.84 -53.22
CA LYS A 52 -13.36 -33.62 -51.78
C LYS A 52 -12.04 -33.89 -51.06
N LEU A 53 -11.35 -34.99 -51.40
CA LEU A 53 -10.05 -35.33 -50.83
C LEU A 53 -9.03 -34.21 -51.05
N ARG A 54 -8.99 -33.66 -52.27
CA ARG A 54 -8.10 -32.56 -52.62
C ARG A 54 -8.48 -31.26 -51.91
N ALA A 55 -9.76 -30.91 -51.88
CA ALA A 55 -10.22 -29.65 -51.30
C ALA A 55 -10.05 -29.59 -49.77
N ASP A 56 -10.41 -30.67 -49.07
CA ASP A 56 -10.44 -30.69 -47.61
C ASP A 56 -9.08 -31.09 -47.00
N PHE A 57 -8.28 -31.91 -47.71
CA PHE A 57 -7.07 -32.53 -47.16
C PHE A 57 -5.81 -32.34 -48.00
N ASP A 58 -5.88 -31.61 -49.13
CA ASP A 58 -4.75 -31.35 -50.03
C ASP A 58 -3.94 -32.62 -50.40
N SER A 59 -4.67 -33.72 -50.63
CA SER A 59 -4.09 -35.05 -50.86
C SER A 59 -4.60 -35.67 -52.17
N GLU A 60 -3.75 -36.47 -52.82
CA GLU A 60 -4.10 -37.30 -53.96
C GLU A 60 -4.57 -38.72 -53.53
N PRO A 61 -5.40 -39.42 -54.34
CA PRO A 61 -6.00 -40.70 -53.96
C PRO A 61 -4.98 -41.79 -53.63
N ALA A 62 -3.89 -41.87 -54.40
CA ALA A 62 -2.84 -42.87 -54.16
C ALA A 62 -2.15 -42.64 -52.81
N ALA A 63 -1.84 -41.38 -52.48
CA ALA A 63 -1.22 -41.01 -51.21
C ALA A 63 -2.16 -41.24 -50.02
N ALA A 64 -3.45 -40.98 -50.19
CA ALA A 64 -4.45 -41.23 -49.13
C ALA A 64 -4.69 -42.72 -48.86
N LEU A 65 -4.60 -43.57 -49.89
CA LEU A 65 -4.74 -45.03 -49.74
C LEU A 65 -3.51 -45.67 -49.09
N ASP A 66 -2.31 -45.13 -49.34
CA ASP A 66 -1.06 -45.58 -48.74
C ASP A 66 -0.82 -45.00 -47.32
N ALA A 67 -1.67 -44.07 -46.88
CA ALA A 67 -1.53 -43.44 -45.57
C ALA A 67 -1.77 -44.46 -44.43
N VAL A 68 -0.92 -44.38 -43.40
CA VAL A 68 -1.05 -45.20 -42.20
C VAL A 68 -2.33 -44.83 -41.46
N GLN A 69 -3.20 -45.80 -41.22
CA GLN A 69 -4.43 -45.57 -40.46
C GLN A 69 -4.09 -45.35 -38.98
N PRO A 70 -4.58 -44.25 -38.38
CA PRO A 70 -4.33 -43.98 -36.97
C PRO A 70 -5.06 -45.00 -36.08
N GLU A 71 -4.43 -45.35 -34.96
CA GLU A 71 -5.07 -46.22 -33.96
C GLU A 71 -6.29 -45.52 -33.35
N VAL A 72 -7.42 -46.22 -33.33
CA VAL A 72 -8.66 -45.75 -32.72
C VAL A 72 -9.06 -46.65 -31.54
N PRO A 73 -9.63 -46.09 -30.46
CA PRO A 73 -10.09 -46.88 -29.33
C PRO A 73 -11.09 -47.96 -29.74
N GLU A 74 -11.00 -49.14 -29.10
CA GLU A 74 -11.89 -50.27 -29.38
C GLU A 74 -13.37 -49.86 -29.30
N GLY A 75 -14.13 -50.18 -30.34
CA GLY A 75 -15.54 -49.81 -30.47
C GLY A 75 -15.82 -48.49 -31.19
N THR A 76 -14.79 -47.77 -31.66
CA THR A 76 -14.94 -46.47 -32.35
C THR A 76 -14.52 -46.56 -33.81
N THR A 77 -15.28 -45.96 -34.72
CA THR A 77 -14.88 -45.84 -36.12
C THR A 77 -13.99 -44.62 -36.33
N LEU A 78 -13.09 -44.66 -37.32
CA LEU A 78 -12.26 -43.49 -37.73
C LEU A 78 -13.11 -42.24 -38.00
N ALA A 79 -14.27 -42.41 -38.64
CA ALA A 79 -15.21 -41.33 -38.89
C ALA A 79 -15.85 -40.78 -37.59
N GLY A 80 -16.11 -41.65 -36.62
CA GLY A 80 -16.58 -41.23 -35.29
C GLY A 80 -15.53 -40.42 -34.55
N ARG A 81 -14.27 -40.87 -34.56
CA ARG A 81 -13.15 -40.16 -33.94
C ARG A 81 -12.86 -38.81 -34.61
N ALA A 82 -12.93 -38.73 -35.94
CA ALA A 82 -12.77 -37.49 -36.68
C ALA A 82 -13.85 -36.45 -36.29
N ARG A 83 -15.13 -36.87 -36.21
CA ARG A 83 -16.23 -35.98 -35.77
C ARG A 83 -16.06 -35.49 -34.34
N GLU A 84 -15.53 -36.34 -33.46
CA GLU A 84 -15.24 -35.97 -32.07
C GLU A 84 -14.13 -34.91 -32.01
N LEU A 85 -13.01 -35.14 -32.70
CA LEU A 85 -11.89 -34.20 -32.79
C LEU A 85 -12.31 -32.87 -33.43
N GLU A 86 -13.13 -32.89 -34.50
CA GLU A 86 -13.71 -31.69 -35.08
C GLU A 86 -14.58 -30.93 -34.07
N ARG A 87 -15.35 -31.64 -33.24
CA ARG A 87 -16.15 -31.02 -32.18
C ARG A 87 -15.26 -30.38 -31.12
N GLU A 88 -14.21 -31.07 -30.68
CA GLU A 88 -13.22 -30.55 -29.72
C GLU A 88 -12.53 -29.30 -30.27
N LEU A 89 -12.13 -29.32 -31.55
CA LEU A 89 -11.52 -28.18 -32.23
C LEU A 89 -12.48 -26.99 -32.30
N ARG A 90 -13.76 -27.25 -32.58
CA ARG A 90 -14.80 -26.22 -32.61
C ARG A 90 -15.08 -25.62 -31.24
N ILE A 91 -14.96 -26.41 -30.16
CA ILE A 91 -15.11 -25.93 -28.78
C ILE A 91 -13.94 -25.02 -28.38
N MET A 92 -12.71 -25.33 -28.82
CA MET A 92 -11.53 -24.48 -28.57
C MET A 92 -11.65 -23.09 -29.21
N GLY A 93 -12.47 -22.95 -30.26
CA GLY A 93 -12.71 -21.67 -30.92
C GLY A 93 -11.62 -21.29 -31.91
N PRO A 94 -11.72 -20.11 -32.53
CA PRO A 94 -10.75 -19.66 -33.52
C PRO A 94 -9.40 -19.37 -32.87
N ILE A 95 -8.32 -19.64 -33.60
CA ILE A 95 -6.96 -19.28 -33.20
C ILE A 95 -6.88 -17.76 -33.12
N ASN A 96 -6.45 -17.21 -31.97
CA ASN A 96 -6.20 -15.78 -31.82
C ASN A 96 -4.82 -15.44 -32.41
N PRO A 97 -4.73 -14.73 -33.55
CA PRO A 97 -3.45 -14.41 -34.18
C PRO A 97 -2.63 -13.38 -33.37
N LEU A 98 -3.26 -12.64 -32.46
CA LEU A 98 -2.62 -11.63 -31.62
C LEU A 98 -2.11 -12.17 -30.29
N ALA A 99 -2.38 -13.45 -29.97
CA ALA A 99 -2.11 -14.00 -28.64
C ALA A 99 -0.64 -13.89 -28.23
N LEU A 100 0.28 -14.07 -29.18
CA LEU A 100 1.71 -13.96 -28.91
C LEU A 100 2.11 -12.51 -28.60
N GLN A 101 1.61 -11.55 -29.37
CA GLN A 101 1.89 -10.12 -29.17
C GLN A 101 1.29 -9.61 -27.85
N GLU A 102 0.07 -10.06 -27.51
CA GLU A 102 -0.59 -9.73 -26.25
C GLU A 102 0.16 -10.32 -25.06
N PHE A 103 0.65 -11.56 -25.18
CA PHE A 103 1.48 -12.20 -24.17
C PHE A 103 2.76 -11.41 -23.92
N ASP A 104 3.51 -11.07 -24.98
CA ASP A 104 4.77 -10.32 -24.87
C ASP A 104 4.54 -8.95 -24.20
N ALA A 105 3.49 -8.23 -24.60
CA ALA A 105 3.13 -6.93 -24.01
C ALA A 105 2.69 -7.04 -22.54
N LEU A 106 1.97 -8.10 -22.19
CA LEU A 106 1.58 -8.36 -20.80
C LEU A 106 2.78 -8.75 -19.94
N GLU A 107 3.71 -9.54 -20.48
CA GLU A 107 4.93 -9.94 -19.79
C GLU A 107 5.83 -8.73 -19.51
N GLU A 108 6.01 -7.83 -20.49
CA GLU A 108 6.76 -6.58 -20.29
C GLU A 108 6.10 -5.72 -19.20
N ARG A 109 4.78 -5.52 -19.27
CA ARG A 109 4.03 -4.76 -18.26
C ARG A 109 4.12 -5.40 -16.88
N HIS A 110 4.05 -6.73 -16.80
CA HIS A 110 4.20 -7.47 -15.56
C HIS A 110 5.60 -7.27 -14.96
N GLY A 111 6.65 -7.39 -15.78
CA GLY A 111 8.03 -7.16 -15.36
C GLY A 111 8.24 -5.75 -14.81
N PHE A 112 7.73 -4.72 -15.51
CA PHE A 112 7.79 -3.33 -15.05
C PHE A 112 7.07 -3.12 -13.72
N LEU A 113 5.83 -3.61 -13.57
CA LEU A 113 5.06 -3.46 -12.34
C LEU A 113 5.69 -4.21 -11.17
N GLN A 114 6.28 -5.38 -11.43
CA GLN A 114 6.99 -6.16 -10.42
C GLN A 114 8.21 -5.41 -9.88
N GLN A 115 9.01 -4.80 -10.77
CA GLN A 115 10.14 -3.96 -10.37
C GLN A 115 9.68 -2.77 -9.52
N GLN A 116 8.66 -2.03 -9.96
CA GLN A 116 8.09 -0.91 -9.20
C GLN A 116 7.60 -1.35 -7.81
N LEU A 117 6.93 -2.51 -7.73
CA LEU A 117 6.45 -3.06 -6.47
C LEU A 117 7.60 -3.39 -5.51
N ASP A 118 8.67 -3.97 -6.04
CA ASP A 118 9.84 -4.37 -5.24
C ASP A 118 10.63 -3.14 -4.76
N ASP A 119 10.73 -2.09 -5.57
CA ASP A 119 11.31 -0.80 -5.19
C ASP A 119 10.52 -0.13 -4.06
N VAL A 120 9.18 -0.13 -4.14
CA VAL A 120 8.32 0.42 -3.06
C VAL A 120 8.48 -0.41 -1.78
N LYS A 121 8.53 -1.74 -1.88
CA LYS A 121 8.76 -2.62 -0.72
C LYS A 121 10.14 -2.40 -0.10
N ALA A 122 11.17 -2.17 -0.91
CA ALA A 122 12.51 -1.82 -0.43
C ALA A 122 12.50 -0.47 0.29
N SER A 123 11.95 0.57 -0.34
CA SER A 123 11.84 1.91 0.24
C SER A 123 11.09 1.93 1.57
N ARG A 124 10.01 1.14 1.69
CA ARG A 124 9.29 0.98 2.96
C ARG A 124 10.15 0.35 4.05
N ARG A 125 10.94 -0.68 3.72
CA ARG A 125 11.85 -1.32 4.69
C ARG A 125 12.93 -0.34 5.14
N ASP A 126 13.44 0.48 4.23
CA ASP A 126 14.48 1.45 4.52
C ASP A 126 13.97 2.56 5.43
N LEU A 127 12.79 3.11 5.11
CA LEU A 127 12.13 4.10 5.96
C LEU A 127 11.85 3.55 7.37
N ALA A 128 11.38 2.30 7.48
CA ALA A 128 11.16 1.66 8.77
C ALA A 128 12.47 1.49 9.58
N ARG A 129 13.61 1.27 8.92
CA ARG A 129 14.93 1.26 9.57
C ARG A 129 15.33 2.64 10.08
N VAL A 130 15.08 3.68 9.30
CA VAL A 130 15.36 5.07 9.69
C VAL A 130 14.50 5.46 10.90
N ILE A 131 13.19 5.19 10.88
CA ILE A 131 12.30 5.46 12.02
C ILE A 131 12.85 4.79 13.29
N ARG A 132 13.17 3.49 13.24
CA ARG A 132 13.74 2.78 14.40
C ARG A 132 15.10 3.31 14.87
N ALA A 133 15.88 3.93 13.99
CA ALA A 133 17.13 4.56 14.39
C ALA A 133 16.86 5.89 15.11
N VAL A 134 15.95 6.70 14.58
CA VAL A 134 15.51 7.96 15.19
C VAL A 134 14.83 7.70 16.54
N ASP A 135 13.95 6.72 16.65
CA ASP A 135 13.28 6.36 17.90
C ASP A 135 14.29 6.02 19.01
N ARG A 136 15.33 5.23 18.68
CA ARG A 136 16.39 4.89 19.64
C ARG A 136 17.18 6.11 20.09
N GLU A 137 17.44 7.05 19.19
CA GLU A 137 18.12 8.29 19.52
C GLU A 137 17.23 9.17 20.43
N ILE A 138 15.95 9.31 20.09
CA ILE A 138 14.96 10.06 20.90
C ILE A 138 14.92 9.48 22.31
N VAL A 139 14.80 8.15 22.45
CA VAL A 139 14.78 7.48 23.75
C VAL A 139 16.04 7.78 24.57
N THR A 140 17.21 7.72 23.94
CA THR A 140 18.50 7.98 24.61
C THR A 140 18.60 9.44 25.08
N VAL A 141 18.26 10.39 24.20
CA VAL A 141 18.29 11.83 24.50
C VAL A 141 17.26 12.19 25.57
N PHE A 142 16.05 11.63 25.48
CA PHE A 142 15.00 11.84 26.46
C PHE A 142 15.41 11.29 27.83
N GLN A 143 15.94 10.07 27.88
CA GLN A 143 16.35 9.45 29.14
C GLN A 143 17.45 10.25 29.86
N SER A 144 18.46 10.70 29.10
CA SER A 144 19.51 11.58 29.65
C SER A 144 18.92 12.89 30.15
N ALA A 145 18.12 13.56 29.32
CA ALA A 145 17.53 14.85 29.68
C ALA A 145 16.58 14.74 30.89
N PHE A 146 15.80 13.66 30.97
CA PHE A 146 14.91 13.43 32.11
C PHE A 146 15.70 13.20 33.41
N ALA A 147 16.79 12.43 33.35
CA ALA A 147 17.66 12.23 34.51
C ALA A 147 18.24 13.56 35.01
N ASP A 148 18.78 14.38 34.10
CA ASP A 148 19.37 15.68 34.42
C ASP A 148 18.31 16.64 35.01
N VAL A 149 17.15 16.75 34.38
CA VAL A 149 16.05 17.61 34.86
C VAL A 149 15.52 17.11 36.21
N SER A 150 15.42 15.79 36.41
CA SER A 150 14.94 15.23 37.67
C SER A 150 15.87 15.52 38.84
N GLU A 151 17.19 15.43 38.64
CA GLU A 151 18.18 15.78 39.67
C GLU A 151 18.09 17.28 40.03
N ARG A 152 18.14 18.14 38.99
CA ARG A 152 18.06 19.60 39.18
C ARG A 152 16.75 20.05 39.80
N PHE A 153 15.64 19.41 39.44
CA PHE A 153 14.34 19.70 40.05
C PHE A 153 14.32 19.38 41.54
N SER A 154 14.84 18.22 41.93
CA SER A 154 14.90 17.84 43.35
C SER A 154 15.78 18.79 44.16
N GLU A 155 16.92 19.23 43.62
CA GLU A 155 17.81 20.22 44.23
C GLU A 155 17.11 21.59 44.39
N LEU A 156 16.59 22.15 43.29
CA LEU A 156 15.92 23.45 43.29
C LEU A 156 14.68 23.46 44.20
N PHE A 157 13.93 22.35 44.25
CA PHE A 157 12.76 22.24 45.11
C PHE A 157 13.14 22.29 46.59
N GLN A 158 14.25 21.66 47.00
CA GLN A 158 14.72 21.72 48.39
C GLN A 158 15.19 23.12 48.79
N THR A 159 15.84 23.85 47.88
CA THR A 159 16.23 25.25 48.09
C THR A 159 15.00 26.15 48.25
N LEU A 160 14.00 25.98 47.39
CA LEU A 160 12.76 26.76 47.44
C LEU A 160 11.82 26.34 48.58
N PHE A 161 11.91 25.11 49.09
CA PHE A 161 11.11 24.62 50.20
C PHE A 161 11.99 23.85 51.19
N PRO A 162 12.63 24.54 52.17
CA PRO A 162 13.45 23.88 53.17
C PRO A 162 12.67 22.80 53.92
N GLY A 163 13.15 21.55 53.89
CA GLY A 163 12.47 20.39 54.48
C GLY A 163 11.32 19.81 53.64
N GLY A 164 11.12 20.31 52.42
CA GLY A 164 10.25 19.73 51.40
C GLY A 164 10.99 18.74 50.49
N ALA A 165 10.24 17.98 49.70
CA ALA A 165 10.78 17.07 48.69
C ALA A 165 9.97 17.13 47.40
N GLY A 166 10.66 17.34 46.28
CA GLY A 166 10.10 17.30 44.93
C GLY A 166 10.73 16.15 44.14
N ARG A 167 9.93 15.44 43.36
CA ARG A 167 10.38 14.36 42.46
C ARG A 167 9.61 14.38 41.15
N LEU A 168 10.29 14.03 40.06
CA LEU A 168 9.66 13.74 38.79
C LEU A 168 9.50 12.22 38.62
N SER A 169 8.36 11.80 38.10
CA SER A 169 8.06 10.41 37.75
C SER A 169 7.50 10.32 36.34
N LEU A 170 7.82 9.24 35.65
CA LEU A 170 7.22 8.91 34.36
C LEU A 170 5.89 8.19 34.60
N THR A 171 4.86 8.53 33.83
CA THR A 171 3.57 7.80 33.90
C THR A 171 3.71 6.36 33.42
N ASP A 172 4.56 6.13 32.42
CA ASP A 172 4.88 4.82 31.86
C ASP A 172 6.40 4.71 31.62
N PRO A 173 7.16 4.12 32.56
CA PRO A 173 8.61 3.98 32.41
C PRO A 173 9.04 3.05 31.25
N ASP A 174 8.15 2.18 30.77
CA ASP A 174 8.47 1.20 29.73
C ASP A 174 8.26 1.76 28.32
N ASP A 175 7.52 2.87 28.17
CA ASP A 175 7.29 3.57 26.90
C ASP A 175 7.74 5.04 26.96
N LEU A 176 9.05 5.26 26.80
CA LEU A 176 9.66 6.59 26.81
C LEU A 176 9.23 7.49 25.63
N LEU A 177 8.60 6.94 24.59
CA LEU A 177 8.15 7.73 23.44
C LEU A 177 6.76 8.35 23.68
N ASN A 178 5.91 7.68 24.45
CA ASN A 178 4.53 8.12 24.69
C ASN A 178 4.23 8.46 26.16
N THR A 179 5.17 8.25 27.08
CA THR A 179 4.98 8.56 28.50
C THR A 179 4.81 10.05 28.76
N GLY A 180 3.95 10.38 29.73
CA GLY A 180 3.90 11.68 30.37
C GLY A 180 4.91 11.82 31.52
N ILE A 181 5.03 13.04 32.03
CA ILE A 181 5.80 13.38 33.23
C ILE A 181 4.82 13.84 34.32
N GLU A 182 4.92 13.22 35.48
CA GLU A 182 4.22 13.62 36.70
C GLU A 182 5.18 14.33 37.65
N ILE A 183 4.68 15.43 38.23
CA ILE A 183 5.41 16.22 39.22
C ILE A 183 4.84 15.91 40.60
N GLU A 184 5.62 15.25 41.44
CA GLU A 184 5.32 15.03 42.85
C GLU A 184 5.99 16.12 43.69
N ALA A 185 5.21 16.81 44.53
CA ALA A 185 5.70 17.88 45.38
C ALA A 185 5.16 17.74 46.80
N ARG A 186 6.08 17.75 47.77
CA ARG A 186 5.79 17.67 49.21
C ARG A 186 6.39 18.90 49.91
N PRO A 187 5.62 19.97 50.10
CA PRO A 187 6.06 21.08 50.93
C PRO A 187 6.16 20.67 52.42
N SER A 188 7.02 21.36 53.17
CA SER A 188 7.38 21.08 54.56
C SER A 188 6.21 20.61 55.43
N GLY A 189 6.21 19.33 55.81
CA GLY A 189 5.24 18.73 56.74
C GLY A 189 3.95 18.16 56.14
N LYS A 190 3.75 18.18 54.80
CA LYS A 190 2.53 17.64 54.16
C LYS A 190 2.84 16.52 53.14
N HIS A 191 2.12 15.40 53.26
CA HIS A 191 2.14 14.32 52.26
C HIS A 191 1.19 14.63 51.10
N VAL A 192 1.61 15.49 50.18
CA VAL A 192 0.84 15.78 48.96
C VAL A 192 1.43 14.98 47.79
N ARG A 193 0.58 14.28 47.03
CA ARG A 193 1.00 13.46 45.87
C ARG A 193 0.63 14.06 44.51
N ARG A 194 -0.28 15.04 44.47
CA ARG A 194 -0.73 15.67 43.22
C ARG A 194 -0.73 17.19 43.37
N LEU A 195 -0.26 17.90 42.35
CA LEU A 195 -0.22 19.37 42.27
C LEU A 195 -1.58 20.05 42.54
N SER A 196 -2.68 19.36 42.25
CA SER A 196 -4.05 19.88 42.46
C SER A 196 -4.41 20.12 43.93
N LEU A 197 -3.64 19.56 44.86
CA LEU A 197 -3.88 19.64 46.30
C LEU A 197 -3.01 20.70 47.00
N LEU A 198 -2.18 21.44 46.24
CA LEU A 198 -1.33 22.53 46.75
C LEU A 198 -2.08 23.86 46.80
N SER A 199 -1.59 24.79 47.63
CA SER A 199 -2.08 26.18 47.59
C SER A 199 -1.74 26.84 46.25
N GLY A 200 -2.46 27.92 45.89
CA GLY A 200 -2.23 28.63 44.62
C GLY A 200 -0.79 29.12 44.45
N GLY A 201 -0.17 29.63 45.53
CA GLY A 201 1.23 30.07 45.55
C GLY A 201 2.22 28.91 45.50
N GLU A 202 1.99 27.84 46.28
CA GLU A 202 2.84 26.64 46.27
C GLU A 202 2.84 25.94 44.91
N ARG A 203 1.68 25.87 44.25
CA ARG A 203 1.56 25.29 42.90
C ARG A 203 2.33 26.12 41.88
N SER A 204 2.25 27.44 41.95
CA SER A 204 2.94 28.34 41.03
C SER A 204 4.46 28.26 41.23
N LEU A 205 4.94 28.26 42.48
CA LEU A 205 6.35 28.13 42.78
C LEU A 205 6.92 26.74 42.41
N THR A 206 6.12 25.67 42.58
CA THR A 206 6.50 24.32 42.13
C THR A 206 6.63 24.24 40.60
N ALA A 207 5.71 24.88 39.86
CA ALA A 207 5.78 24.94 38.41
C ALA A 207 7.00 25.74 37.94
N LEU A 208 7.29 26.86 38.60
CA LEU A 208 8.51 27.64 38.35
C LEU A 208 9.77 26.80 38.62
N ALA A 209 9.83 26.09 39.74
CA ALA A 209 10.95 25.20 40.06
C ALA A 209 11.20 24.16 38.95
N TYR A 210 10.14 23.59 38.38
CA TYR A 210 10.24 22.68 37.23
C TYR A 210 10.77 23.38 35.98
N LEU A 211 10.25 24.57 35.64
CA LEU A 211 10.74 25.33 34.49
C LEU A 211 12.22 25.70 34.62
N PHE A 212 12.66 26.15 35.80
CA PHE A 212 14.06 26.46 36.07
C PHE A 212 14.96 25.21 36.05
N ALA A 213 14.46 24.06 36.49
CA ALA A 213 15.18 22.79 36.34
C ALA A 213 15.41 22.43 34.86
N VAL A 214 14.39 22.64 34.02
CA VAL A 214 14.51 22.47 32.56
C VAL A 214 15.50 23.47 31.97
N PHE A 215 15.46 24.73 32.40
CA PHE A 215 16.37 25.78 31.93
C PHE A 215 17.83 25.51 32.31
N ARG A 216 18.10 24.99 33.51
CA ARG A 216 19.45 24.56 33.92
C ARG A 216 19.95 23.36 33.12
N ALA A 217 19.08 22.39 32.86
CA ALA A 217 19.45 21.21 32.07
C ALA A 217 19.73 21.58 30.60
N ARG A 218 19.07 22.61 30.06
CA ARG A 218 19.28 23.12 28.70
C ARG A 218 19.36 24.66 28.69
N PRO A 219 20.56 25.22 28.91
CA PRO A 219 20.74 26.65 29.01
C PRO A 219 20.47 27.36 27.67
N SER A 220 19.74 28.47 27.76
CA SER A 220 19.45 29.42 26.67
C SER A 220 20.20 30.72 26.96
N PRO A 221 20.65 31.46 25.92
CA PRO A 221 21.32 32.75 26.13
C PRO A 221 20.46 33.78 26.89
N PHE A 222 19.14 33.70 26.75
CA PHE A 222 18.22 34.56 27.51
C PHE A 222 16.89 33.87 27.79
N TYR A 223 16.17 34.39 28.78
CA TYR A 223 14.83 33.96 29.16
C TYR A 223 13.91 35.17 29.37
N LEU A 224 12.64 35.02 28.98
CA LEU A 224 11.58 36.02 29.18
C LEU A 224 10.54 35.46 30.14
N LEU A 225 10.28 36.20 31.22
CA LEU A 225 9.32 35.86 32.27
C LEU A 225 8.27 36.98 32.31
N ASP A 226 7.01 36.64 32.03
CA ASP A 226 5.91 37.62 31.97
C ASP A 226 4.93 37.39 33.12
N GLU A 227 4.94 38.30 34.10
CA GLU A 227 4.11 38.32 35.32
C GLU A 227 4.00 36.98 36.06
N VAL A 228 5.08 36.20 36.03
CA VAL A 228 5.12 34.84 36.57
C VAL A 228 4.95 34.79 38.09
N GLU A 229 5.21 35.89 38.77
CA GLU A 229 5.15 36.02 40.22
C GLU A 229 3.81 36.55 40.76
N ALA A 230 2.83 36.87 39.90
CA ALA A 230 1.58 37.53 40.30
C ALA A 230 0.75 36.74 41.34
N ALA A 231 0.95 35.42 41.42
CA ALA A 231 0.27 34.53 42.36
C ALA A 231 1.11 34.18 43.61
N LEU A 232 2.30 34.76 43.76
CA LEU A 232 3.20 34.50 44.89
C LEU A 232 2.92 35.47 46.05
N ASP A 233 2.96 34.94 47.27
CA ASP A 233 2.96 35.75 48.48
C ASP A 233 4.37 36.32 48.77
N ASP A 234 4.48 37.23 49.75
CA ASP A 234 5.74 37.90 50.07
C ASP A 234 6.90 36.95 50.39
N VAL A 235 6.61 35.80 50.99
CA VAL A 235 7.62 34.80 51.37
C VAL A 235 8.10 34.01 50.15
N ASN A 236 7.17 33.55 49.31
CA ASN A 236 7.52 32.81 48.10
C ASN A 236 8.12 33.71 47.02
N LEU A 237 7.71 34.99 46.97
CA LEU A 237 8.32 36.00 46.10
C LEU A 237 9.80 36.18 46.45
N HIS A 238 10.16 36.26 47.74
CA HIS A 238 11.57 36.37 48.14
C HIS A 238 12.40 35.18 47.65
N ARG A 239 11.89 33.95 47.84
CA ARG A 239 12.55 32.72 47.36
C ARG A 239 12.70 32.67 45.84
N PHE A 240 11.71 33.19 45.11
CA PHE A 240 11.80 33.32 43.66
C PHE A 240 12.87 34.33 43.23
N LEU A 241 12.97 35.47 43.92
CA LEU A 241 14.00 36.47 43.64
C LEU A 241 15.42 35.94 43.92
N ASP A 242 15.61 35.19 45.00
CA ASP A 242 16.89 34.53 45.30
C ASP A 242 17.30 33.58 44.17
N LEU A 243 16.34 32.81 43.64
CA LEU A 243 16.57 31.91 42.51
C LEU A 243 16.91 32.67 41.22
N LEU A 244 16.25 33.78 40.93
CA LEU A 244 16.60 34.64 39.78
C LEU A 244 18.02 35.22 39.92
N HIS A 245 18.42 35.54 41.16
CA HIS A 245 19.72 36.10 41.46
C HIS A 245 20.86 35.09 41.28
N GLU A 246 20.61 33.82 41.54
CA GLU A 246 21.57 32.76 41.22
C GLU A 246 21.63 32.53 39.70
N PHE A 247 20.47 32.53 39.04
CA PHE A 247 20.36 32.17 37.63
C PHE A 247 20.84 33.26 36.65
N ARG A 248 20.86 34.53 37.07
CA ARG A 248 21.39 35.63 36.23
C ARG A 248 22.89 35.53 35.93
N GLU A 249 23.64 34.77 36.74
CA GLU A 249 25.08 34.55 36.50
C GLU A 249 25.31 33.61 35.31
N GLU A 250 24.29 32.82 34.96
CA GLU A 250 24.35 31.82 33.89
C GLU A 250 23.67 32.31 32.59
N ALA A 251 22.63 33.16 32.69
CA ALA A 251 21.86 33.61 31.53
C ALA A 251 21.24 35.00 31.70
N GLN A 252 20.93 35.66 30.58
CA GLN A 252 20.23 36.95 30.61
C GLN A 252 18.74 36.77 30.92
N LEU A 253 18.26 37.47 31.95
CA LEU A 253 16.86 37.42 32.38
C LEU A 253 16.12 38.72 31.99
N LEU A 254 14.99 38.57 31.32
CA LEU A 254 14.04 39.63 31.00
C LEU A 254 12.76 39.35 31.79
N VAL A 255 12.42 40.21 32.75
CA VAL A 255 11.23 40.02 33.60
C VAL A 255 10.27 41.18 33.37
N VAL A 256 9.04 40.87 32.96
CA VAL A 256 7.93 41.80 32.88
C VAL A 256 7.11 41.65 34.16
N THR A 257 6.99 42.73 34.91
CA THR A 257 6.39 42.69 36.24
C THR A 257 5.81 44.04 36.64
N HIS A 258 4.80 44.01 37.51
CA HIS A 258 4.30 45.15 38.27
C HIS A 258 4.67 45.06 39.77
N GLN A 259 5.40 44.03 40.20
CA GLN A 259 5.80 43.81 41.59
C GLN A 259 7.02 44.64 41.95
N LYS A 260 6.88 45.54 42.94
CA LYS A 260 7.95 46.45 43.36
C LYS A 260 9.23 45.73 43.80
N ARG A 261 9.09 44.63 44.55
CA ARG A 261 10.26 43.84 45.01
C ARG A 261 11.03 43.19 43.85
N THR A 262 10.33 42.73 42.81
CA THR A 262 10.99 42.20 41.61
C THR A 262 11.72 43.31 40.85
N MET A 263 11.12 44.51 40.77
CA MET A 263 11.78 45.67 40.16
C MET A 263 13.05 46.09 40.91
N GLU A 264 13.01 46.07 42.25
CA GLU A 264 14.15 46.42 43.11
C GLU A 264 15.34 45.46 42.95
N ALA A 265 15.08 44.20 42.61
CA ALA A 265 16.12 43.18 42.38
C ALA A 265 16.76 43.27 40.97
N ALA A 266 16.22 44.10 40.07
CA ALA A 266 16.69 44.18 38.69
C ALA A 266 17.95 45.06 38.56
N ASN A 267 18.84 44.71 37.62
CA ASN A 267 20.00 45.57 37.30
C ASN A 267 19.61 46.78 36.44
N VAL A 268 18.62 46.61 35.56
CA VAL A 268 18.12 47.65 34.64
C VAL A 268 16.60 47.53 34.57
N LEU A 269 15.92 48.66 34.73
CA LEU A 269 14.48 48.78 34.58
C LEU A 269 14.16 49.42 33.24
N TYR A 270 13.20 48.83 32.52
CA TYR A 270 12.61 49.40 31.32
C TYR A 270 11.13 49.70 31.60
N GLY A 271 10.82 50.99 31.79
CA GLY A 271 9.46 51.47 31.97
C GLY A 271 8.79 51.77 30.63
N VAL A 272 7.59 51.22 30.41
CA VAL A 272 6.76 51.54 29.24
C VAL A 272 5.64 52.50 29.67
N SER A 273 5.54 53.64 29.00
CA SER A 273 4.47 54.63 29.22
C SER A 273 3.69 54.86 27.93
N MET A 274 2.36 54.95 28.03
CA MET A 274 1.48 55.18 26.88
C MET A 274 0.57 56.39 27.16
N PRO A 275 0.88 57.56 26.57
CA PRO A 275 0.00 58.73 26.66
C PRO A 275 -1.35 58.46 25.96
N PRO A 276 -2.47 59.05 26.40
CA PRO A 276 -3.76 58.90 25.73
C PRO A 276 -3.69 59.33 24.26
N GLY A 277 -3.96 58.41 23.34
CA GLY A 277 -3.91 58.65 21.89
C GLY A 277 -2.51 58.68 21.25
N GLY A 278 -1.45 58.34 22.00
CA GLY A 278 -0.07 58.28 21.52
C GLY A 278 0.47 56.86 21.36
N SER A 279 1.66 56.74 20.76
CA SER A 279 2.43 55.49 20.72
C SER A 279 3.17 55.23 22.04
N SER A 280 3.44 53.96 22.36
CA SER A 280 4.22 53.55 23.53
C SER A 280 5.63 54.17 23.50
N LYS A 281 6.06 54.73 24.63
CA LYS A 281 7.43 55.22 24.85
C LYS A 281 8.12 54.38 25.91
N VAL A 282 9.38 54.04 25.65
CA VAL A 282 10.23 53.25 26.56
C VAL A 282 11.22 54.18 27.24
N VAL A 283 11.32 54.07 28.56
CA VAL A 283 12.32 54.75 29.40
C VAL A 283 13.15 53.68 30.08
N SER A 284 14.47 53.86 30.15
CA SER A 284 15.36 52.91 30.81
C SER A 284 16.10 53.57 31.96
N GLU A 285 16.21 52.88 33.08
CA GLU A 285 16.96 53.30 34.26
C GLU A 285 17.84 52.15 34.74
N ARG A 286 19.11 52.40 35.05
CA ARG A 286 20.02 51.41 35.62
C ARG A 286 20.06 51.60 37.13
N ILE A 287 19.73 50.55 37.88
CA ILE A 287 19.81 50.58 39.34
C ILE A 287 21.28 50.37 39.72
N SER A 288 21.92 51.40 40.29
CA SER A 288 23.29 51.33 40.81
C SER A 288 23.31 50.98 42.30
N ASP A 289 24.21 50.09 42.72
CA ASP A 289 24.35 49.54 44.09
C ASP A 289 24.61 50.57 45.22
N GLU A 290 24.69 51.87 44.94
CA GLU A 290 24.98 52.91 45.94
C GLU A 290 23.78 53.27 46.86
N LEU A 291 22.60 52.69 46.66
CA LEU A 291 21.39 53.05 47.43
C LEU A 291 20.99 52.07 48.54
N VAL A 292 21.75 51.00 48.79
CA VAL A 292 21.42 49.99 49.83
C VAL A 292 22.19 50.21 51.15
N SER A 293 23.05 51.23 51.25
CA SER A 293 23.75 51.59 52.49
C SER A 293 23.39 52.97 53.03
N SER A 294 22.09 53.25 53.23
CA SER A 294 21.60 54.40 54.01
C SER A 294 20.37 54.03 54.82
#